data_AF-A0A4Q6GUN0-F1
#
_entry.id   AF-A0A4Q6GUN0-F1
#
_cell.length_a   1.000
_cell.length_b   1.000
_cell.length_c   1.000
_cell.angle_alpha   90.00
_cell.angle_beta   90.00
_cell.angle_gamma   90.00
#
_symmetry.space_group_name_H-M   'P 1'
#
loop_
_entity.id
_entity.type
_entity.pdbx_description
1 polymer ?
#
loop_
_entity_poly.entity_id
_entity_poly.type
_entity_poly.pdbx_seq_one_letter_code
_entity_poly.pdbx_strand_id
1 'polypeptide(L)'
;MQDFQQYGAWRAAVMQELESYGAALHEAGLVDGAGEQQLERSLARLRGDRLSVAFVAEFSRGKTELINAIFFADYGQRILPSSAGRTTMCPTELLYDPLLPPCIRLLPIETRLGHLSTSDYREDSAAWTVLPLELDMPERMAEAFRQVSQTRRVPAGEAQVYGLWDPEDPGSATSLGPDGTVEIPQWRHAIINLPHPLLK
;
A
#
# COMPACT_ATOMS: atom_id res chain seq x y z
N MET A 1 -1.72 -1.63 20.34
CA MET A 1 -3.00 -1.07 19.83
C MET A 1 -3.34 0.24 20.54
N GLN A 2 -3.32 0.29 21.88
CA GLN A 2 -3.57 1.53 22.63
C GLN A 2 -2.63 2.67 22.24
N ASP A 3 -1.33 2.43 22.09
CA ASP A 3 -0.36 3.48 21.72
C ASP A 3 -0.66 4.12 20.35
N PHE A 4 -1.14 3.35 19.37
CA PHE A 4 -1.51 3.86 18.04
C PHE A 4 -2.77 4.73 18.10
N GLN A 5 -3.78 4.28 18.85
CA GLN A 5 -5.00 5.06 19.07
C GLN A 5 -4.70 6.34 19.86
N GLN A 6 -3.81 6.28 20.85
CA GLN A 6 -3.36 7.44 21.62
C GLN A 6 -2.61 8.43 20.74
N TYR A 7 -1.71 7.96 19.87
CA TYR A 7 -0.99 8.82 18.93
C TYR A 7 -1.95 9.50 17.94
N GLY A 8 -2.90 8.76 17.37
CA GLY A 8 -3.95 9.31 16.50
C GLY A 8 -4.81 10.37 17.20
N ALA A 9 -5.26 10.08 18.43
CA ALA A 9 -6.04 11.02 19.24
C ALA A 9 -5.23 12.27 19.62
N TRP A 10 -3.97 12.10 20.01
CA TRP A 10 -3.06 13.22 20.30
C TRP A 10 -2.89 14.12 19.07
N ARG A 11 -2.66 13.54 17.89
CA ARG A 11 -2.49 14.31 16.66
C ARG A 11 -3.76 15.09 16.29
N ALA A 12 -4.92 14.46 16.43
CA ALA A 12 -6.21 15.13 16.21
C ALA A 12 -6.40 16.32 17.17
N ALA A 13 -6.04 16.14 18.45
CA ALA A 13 -6.08 17.22 19.43
C ALA A 13 -5.13 18.37 19.07
N VAL A 14 -3.88 18.07 18.68
CA VAL A 14 -2.90 19.09 18.26
C VAL A 14 -3.39 19.85 17.02
N MET A 15 -3.98 19.16 16.04
CA MET A 15 -4.60 19.82 14.88
C MET A 15 -5.71 20.78 15.30
N GLN A 16 -6.63 20.32 16.15
CA GLN A 16 -7.76 21.13 16.60
C GLN A 16 -7.30 22.39 17.37
N GLU A 17 -6.30 22.25 18.24
CA GLU A 17 -5.70 23.37 18.95
C GLU A 17 -5.01 24.35 17.98
N LEU A 18 -4.31 23.84 16.96
CA LEU A 18 -3.63 24.67 15.97
C LEU A 18 -4.61 25.42 15.05
N GLU A 19 -5.71 24.78 14.65
CA GLU A 19 -6.80 25.43 13.90
C GLU A 19 -7.48 26.52 14.74
N SER A 20 -7.75 26.23 16.01
CA SER A 20 -8.35 27.20 16.95
C SER A 20 -7.42 28.40 17.20
N TYR A 21 -6.12 28.13 17.35
CA TYR A 21 -5.09 29.16 17.50
C TYR A 21 -4.99 30.05 16.25
N GLY A 22 -4.98 29.45 15.05
CA GLY A 22 -4.99 30.19 13.79
C GLY A 22 -6.22 31.09 13.64
N ALA A 23 -7.40 30.58 13.97
CA ALA A 23 -8.64 31.37 13.96
C ALA A 23 -8.57 32.55 14.95
N ALA A 24 -8.08 32.33 16.17
CA ALA A 24 -7.92 33.39 17.17
C ALA A 24 -6.90 34.47 16.75
N LEU A 25 -5.78 34.09 16.14
CA LEU A 25 -4.80 35.05 15.63
C LEU A 25 -5.37 35.88 14.46
N HIS A 26 -6.15 35.26 13.59
CA HIS A 26 -6.81 35.94 12.48
C HIS A 26 -7.87 36.94 12.99
N GLU A 27 -8.70 36.53 13.94
CA GLU A 27 -9.69 37.42 14.58
C GLU A 27 -9.04 38.60 15.32
N ALA A 28 -7.90 38.37 15.97
CA ALA A 28 -7.14 39.41 16.65
C ALA A 28 -6.31 40.30 15.71
N GLY A 29 -6.23 40.00 14.41
CA GLY A 29 -5.38 40.71 13.45
C GLY A 29 -3.88 40.58 13.76
N LEU A 30 -3.47 39.49 14.43
CA LEU A 30 -2.10 39.24 14.89
C LEU A 30 -1.31 38.30 13.98
N VAL A 31 -1.91 37.84 12.88
CA VAL A 31 -1.26 37.00 11.87
C VAL A 31 -1.06 37.77 10.57
N ASP A 32 0.15 37.70 10.03
CA ASP A 32 0.46 38.19 8.68
C ASP A 32 0.47 37.02 7.68
N GLY A 33 0.63 37.31 6.39
CA GLY A 33 0.63 36.26 5.37
C GLY A 33 1.72 35.20 5.53
N ALA A 34 2.84 35.53 6.19
CA ALA A 34 3.89 34.56 6.49
C ALA A 34 3.47 33.60 7.62
N GLY A 35 2.78 34.13 8.64
CA GLY A 35 2.17 33.37 9.72
C GLY A 35 1.08 32.43 9.22
N GLU A 36 0.21 32.89 8.32
CA GLU A 36 -0.84 32.07 7.70
C GLU A 36 -0.23 30.88 6.93
N GLN A 37 0.78 31.12 6.10
CA GLN A 37 1.48 30.04 5.39
C GLN A 37 2.16 29.05 6.34
N GLN A 38 2.72 29.53 7.46
CA GLN A 38 3.36 28.66 8.45
C GLN A 38 2.33 27.76 9.16
N LEU A 39 1.16 28.31 9.49
CA LEU A 39 0.01 27.58 10.01
C LEU A 39 -0.47 26.51 9.01
N GLU A 40 -0.69 26.89 7.75
CA GLU A 40 -1.10 25.97 6.70
C GLU A 40 -0.11 24.83 6.48
N ARG A 41 1.20 25.13 6.41
CA ARG A 41 2.24 24.10 6.30
C ARG A 41 2.26 23.16 7.50
N SER A 42 2.06 23.68 8.71
CA SER A 42 2.06 22.88 9.93
C SER A 42 0.83 21.96 9.98
N LEU A 43 -0.34 22.47 9.61
CA LEU A 43 -1.57 21.68 9.46
C LEU A 43 -1.44 20.64 8.35
N ALA A 44 -0.88 21.01 7.20
CA ALA A 44 -0.64 20.07 6.10
C ALA A 44 0.29 18.93 6.53
N ARG A 45 1.33 19.23 7.33
CA ARG A 45 2.23 18.20 7.89
C ARG A 45 1.52 17.28 8.87
N LEU A 46 0.70 17.81 9.77
CA LEU A 46 -0.08 17.00 10.72
C LEU A 46 -1.11 16.12 10.00
N ARG A 47 -1.74 16.63 8.92
CA ARG A 47 -2.67 15.87 8.07
C ARG A 47 -1.97 14.81 7.24
N GLY A 48 -0.77 15.10 6.76
CA GLY A 48 0.05 14.22 5.93
C GLY A 48 0.83 13.16 6.71
N ASP A 49 0.98 13.34 8.02
CA ASP A 49 1.70 12.37 8.85
C ASP A 49 0.96 11.02 8.79
N ARG A 50 1.65 9.97 8.35
CA ARG A 50 1.10 8.61 8.29
C ARG A 50 2.04 7.70 9.02
N LEU A 51 1.49 6.91 9.92
CA LEU A 51 2.24 5.81 10.50
C LEU A 51 2.41 4.73 9.44
N SER A 52 3.62 4.63 8.89
CA SER A 52 3.99 3.58 7.93
C SER A 52 4.71 2.45 8.65
N VAL A 53 4.14 1.25 8.63
CA VAL A 53 4.76 0.04 9.17
C VAL A 53 5.27 -0.82 8.00
N ALA A 54 6.60 -0.95 7.88
CA ALA A 54 7.21 -1.84 6.90
C ALA A 54 7.49 -3.20 7.53
N PHE A 55 6.75 -4.22 7.09
CA PHE A 55 7.05 -5.61 7.46
C PHE A 55 8.21 -6.12 6.60
N VAL A 56 9.41 -6.18 7.16
CA VAL A 56 10.61 -6.74 6.51
C VAL A 56 11.00 -8.04 7.21
N ALA A 57 11.09 -9.13 6.47
CA ALA A 57 11.50 -10.43 6.98
C ALA A 57 12.15 -11.25 5.86
N GLU A 58 13.02 -12.19 6.23
CA GLU A 58 13.52 -13.20 5.29
C GLU A 58 12.37 -14.04 4.71
N PHE A 59 12.60 -14.60 3.52
CA PHE A 59 11.62 -15.40 2.81
C PHE A 59 11.02 -16.51 3.70
N SER A 60 9.70 -16.66 3.67
CA SER A 60 8.96 -17.72 4.39
C SER A 60 8.98 -17.69 5.94
N ARG A 61 9.30 -16.55 6.58
CA ARG A 61 9.25 -16.41 8.05
C ARG A 61 7.91 -15.88 8.61
N GLY A 62 6.78 -16.26 8.01
CA GLY A 62 5.45 -15.98 8.59
C GLY A 62 4.95 -14.53 8.51
N LYS A 63 5.57 -13.66 7.69
CA LYS A 63 5.11 -12.26 7.47
C LYS A 63 3.62 -12.19 7.09
N THR A 64 3.19 -13.03 6.14
CA THR A 64 1.79 -13.09 5.72
C THR A 64 0.85 -13.44 6.87
N GLU A 65 1.29 -14.31 7.79
CA GLU A 65 0.45 -14.75 8.90
C GLU A 65 0.37 -13.72 10.00
N LEU A 66 1.44 -12.94 10.21
CA LEU A 66 1.38 -11.76 11.06
C LEU A 66 0.40 -10.72 10.49
N ILE A 67 0.40 -10.48 9.18
CA ILE A 67 -0.55 -9.54 8.56
C ILE A 67 -1.99 -10.07 8.68
N ASN A 68 -2.22 -11.37 8.43
CA ASN A 68 -3.51 -12.02 8.68
C ASN A 68 -3.97 -11.85 10.14
N ALA A 69 -3.09 -12.04 11.11
CA ALA A 69 -3.43 -11.88 12.53
C ALA A 69 -3.70 -10.42 12.94
N ILE A 70 -3.03 -9.45 12.32
CA ILE A 70 -3.19 -8.03 12.69
C ILE A 70 -4.42 -7.40 12.03
N PHE A 71 -4.68 -7.70 10.76
CA PHE A 71 -5.68 -6.99 9.96
C PHE A 71 -6.92 -7.82 9.61
N PHE A 72 -6.84 -9.15 9.73
CA PHE A 72 -7.86 -10.06 9.21
C PHE A 72 -8.31 -11.13 10.22
N ALA A 73 -7.95 -11.01 11.51
CA ALA A 73 -8.26 -12.00 12.53
C ALA A 73 -9.77 -12.26 12.70
N ASP A 74 -10.59 -11.22 12.52
CA ASP A 74 -12.04 -11.29 12.73
C ASP A 74 -12.81 -11.98 11.57
N TYR A 75 -12.15 -12.25 10.44
CA TYR A 75 -12.79 -12.83 9.25
C TYR A 75 -12.96 -14.36 9.33
N GLY A 76 -12.46 -15.02 10.39
CA GLY A 76 -12.61 -16.45 10.61
C GLY A 76 -11.88 -17.36 9.60
N GLN A 77 -11.17 -16.77 8.62
CA GLN A 77 -10.35 -17.47 7.65
C GLN A 77 -9.15 -16.63 7.22
N ARG A 78 -8.22 -17.24 6.48
CA ARG A 78 -7.07 -16.54 5.92
C ARG A 78 -7.50 -15.70 4.72
N ILE A 79 -7.27 -14.39 4.78
CA ILE A 79 -7.59 -13.46 3.68
C ILE A 79 -6.40 -13.31 2.73
N LEU A 80 -5.20 -13.05 3.28
CA LEU A 80 -3.99 -13.04 2.46
C LEU A 80 -3.56 -14.48 2.16
N PRO A 81 -3.33 -14.82 0.87
CA PRO A 81 -2.87 -16.14 0.50
C PRO A 81 -1.44 -16.37 1.02
N SER A 82 -1.26 -17.46 1.77
CA SER A 82 0.04 -17.94 2.24
C SER A 82 0.33 -19.31 1.63
N SER A 83 0.75 -19.34 0.37
CA SER A 83 1.31 -20.57 -0.20
C SER A 83 2.61 -20.91 0.52
N ALA A 84 2.80 -22.18 0.89
CA ALA A 84 4.05 -22.65 1.47
C ALA A 84 5.21 -22.28 0.51
N GLY A 85 6.16 -21.48 1.01
CA GLY A 85 7.35 -21.13 0.25
C GLY A 85 7.17 -20.02 -0.80
N ARG A 86 6.12 -19.19 -0.78
CA ARG A 86 6.02 -18.02 -1.67
C ARG A 86 5.41 -16.80 -0.97
N THR A 87 6.24 -15.81 -0.65
CA THR A 87 5.78 -14.43 -0.38
C THR A 87 5.25 -13.84 -1.70
N THR A 88 4.19 -13.01 -1.66
CA THR A 88 3.72 -12.27 -2.85
C THR A 88 4.89 -11.55 -3.54
N MET A 89 5.01 -11.70 -4.86
CA MET A 89 6.02 -11.00 -5.67
C MET A 89 5.61 -9.55 -5.95
N CYS A 90 4.34 -9.19 -5.67
CA CYS A 90 3.82 -7.84 -5.85
C CYS A 90 4.05 -7.00 -4.59
N PRO A 91 4.82 -5.90 -4.66
CA PRO A 91 4.88 -4.92 -3.58
C PRO A 91 3.47 -4.43 -3.25
N THR A 92 3.06 -4.58 -1.99
CA THR A 92 1.68 -4.33 -1.55
C THR A 92 1.67 -3.35 -0.39
N GLU A 93 0.84 -2.32 -0.49
CA GLU A 93 0.54 -1.38 0.57
C GLU A 93 -0.87 -1.63 1.13
N LEU A 94 -0.99 -1.57 2.46
CA LEU A 94 -2.27 -1.61 3.16
C LEU A 94 -2.47 -0.26 3.83
N LEU A 95 -3.52 0.46 3.44
CA LEU A 95 -3.82 1.80 3.92
C LEU A 95 -5.32 2.01 4.07
N TYR A 96 -5.70 3.17 4.61
CA TYR A 96 -7.09 3.62 4.60
C TYR A 96 -7.18 5.06 4.10
N ASP A 97 -8.07 5.27 3.13
CA ASP A 97 -8.54 6.55 2.63
C ASP A 97 -10.07 6.58 2.73
N PRO A 98 -10.65 7.44 3.59
CA PRO A 98 -12.09 7.52 3.77
C PRO A 98 -12.83 8.08 2.55
N LEU A 99 -12.11 8.69 1.58
CA LEU A 99 -12.70 9.23 0.35
C LEU A 99 -12.93 8.14 -0.70
N LEU A 100 -12.37 6.94 -0.50
CA LEU A 100 -12.51 5.80 -1.40
C LEU A 100 -13.30 4.68 -0.74
N PRO A 101 -14.14 3.94 -1.48
CA PRO A 101 -14.71 2.71 -0.98
C PRO A 101 -13.61 1.67 -0.72
N PRO A 102 -13.86 0.65 0.13
CA PRO A 102 -12.92 -0.45 0.31
C PRO A 102 -12.61 -1.13 -1.03
N CYS A 103 -11.34 -1.18 -1.40
CA CYS A 103 -10.91 -1.68 -2.70
C CYS A 103 -9.45 -2.14 -2.73
N ILE A 104 -9.10 -2.93 -3.75
CA ILE A 104 -7.73 -3.19 -4.16
C ILE A 104 -7.51 -2.48 -5.49
N ARG A 105 -6.49 -1.61 -5.56
CA ARG A 105 -6.00 -1.01 -6.79
C ARG A 105 -4.75 -1.75 -7.22
N LEU A 106 -4.74 -2.26 -8.45
CA LEU A 106 -3.66 -3.05 -9.03
C LEU A 106 -3.05 -2.30 -10.22
N LEU A 107 -1.74 -2.02 -10.15
CA LEU A 107 -0.99 -1.39 -11.22
C LEU A 107 -0.38 -2.46 -12.13
N PRO A 108 -0.70 -2.53 -13.43
CA PRO A 108 -0.18 -3.55 -14.34
C PRO A 108 1.34 -3.58 -14.40
N ILE A 109 1.93 -4.77 -14.58
CA ILE A 109 3.39 -4.93 -14.63
C ILE A 109 4.03 -4.19 -15.82
N GLU A 110 3.29 -4.05 -16.91
CA GLU A 110 3.68 -3.36 -18.15
C GLU A 110 4.03 -1.88 -17.91
N THR A 111 3.49 -1.27 -16.85
CA THR A 111 3.81 0.12 -16.49
C THR A 111 5.27 0.34 -16.14
N ARG A 112 6.06 -0.73 -15.91
CA ARG A 112 7.52 -0.67 -15.77
C ARG A 112 8.25 -0.20 -17.04
N LEU A 113 7.60 -0.28 -18.20
CA LEU A 113 8.12 0.28 -19.46
C LEU A 113 8.03 1.81 -19.52
N GLY A 114 7.14 2.40 -18.73
CA GLY A 114 6.98 3.85 -18.63
C GLY A 114 8.03 4.49 -17.71
N HIS A 115 8.19 5.80 -17.84
CA HIS A 115 9.13 6.57 -17.01
C HIS A 115 8.56 6.99 -15.64
N LEU A 116 7.25 6.83 -15.44
CA LEU A 116 6.58 7.22 -14.20
C LEU A 116 6.91 6.25 -13.06
N SER A 117 7.14 6.83 -11.88
CA SER A 117 7.27 6.09 -10.63
C SER A 117 5.91 5.54 -10.17
N THR A 118 5.92 4.59 -9.24
CA THR A 118 4.67 4.09 -8.62
C THR A 118 3.92 5.19 -7.88
N SER A 119 4.63 6.19 -7.35
CA SER A 119 4.03 7.35 -6.69
C SER A 119 3.32 8.26 -7.69
N ASP A 120 3.93 8.51 -8.85
CA ASP A 120 3.31 9.34 -9.90
C ASP A 120 2.02 8.68 -10.43
N TYR A 121 2.04 7.36 -10.62
CA TYR A 121 0.84 6.62 -11.02
C TYR A 121 -0.30 6.68 -10.01
N ARG A 122 -0.05 6.99 -8.73
CA ARG A 122 -1.11 7.01 -7.71
C ARG A 122 -2.23 8.00 -8.06
N GLU A 123 -1.86 9.12 -8.68
CA GLU A 123 -2.77 10.20 -9.12
C GLU A 123 -3.47 9.88 -10.44
N ASP A 124 -2.90 8.99 -11.27
CA ASP A 124 -3.52 8.53 -12.51
C ASP A 124 -4.49 7.36 -12.24
N SER A 125 -5.74 7.69 -11.93
CA SER A 125 -6.77 6.68 -11.67
C SER A 125 -6.99 5.68 -12.83
N ALA A 126 -6.74 6.08 -14.09
CA ALA A 126 -6.98 5.24 -15.26
C ALA A 126 -5.92 4.13 -15.43
N ALA A 127 -4.74 4.31 -14.83
CA ALA A 127 -3.68 3.31 -14.85
C ALA A 127 -3.96 2.08 -13.95
N TRP A 128 -4.97 2.14 -13.07
CA TRP A 128 -5.23 1.09 -12.08
C TRP A 128 -6.43 0.24 -12.44
N THR A 129 -6.27 -1.08 -12.30
CA THR A 129 -7.41 -1.98 -12.20
C THR A 129 -7.93 -1.93 -10.77
N VAL A 130 -9.23 -1.66 -10.58
CA VAL A 130 -9.84 -1.52 -9.25
C VAL A 130 -10.77 -2.70 -8.99
N LEU A 131 -10.54 -3.41 -7.90
CA LEU A 131 -11.38 -4.50 -7.41
C LEU A 131 -12.09 -4.06 -6.13
N PRO A 132 -13.43 -4.13 -6.04
CA PRO A 132 -14.13 -3.83 -4.80
C PRO A 132 -13.81 -4.87 -3.72
N LEU A 133 -13.76 -4.44 -2.46
CA LEU A 133 -13.62 -5.33 -1.31
C LEU A 133 -14.96 -5.46 -0.57
N GLU A 134 -15.51 -6.67 -0.58
CA GLU A 134 -16.72 -7.03 0.17
C GLU A 134 -16.34 -7.49 1.59
N LEU A 135 -16.46 -6.58 2.56
CA LEU A 135 -16.01 -6.79 3.94
C LEU A 135 -16.92 -7.73 4.74
N ASP A 136 -18.16 -7.91 4.30
CA ASP A 136 -19.15 -8.82 4.87
C ASP A 136 -19.11 -10.22 4.26
N MET A 137 -18.32 -10.42 3.19
CA MET A 137 -18.21 -11.68 2.46
C MET A 137 -16.75 -12.15 2.44
N PRO A 138 -16.26 -12.81 3.52
CA PRO A 138 -14.85 -13.21 3.64
C PRO A 138 -14.32 -14.00 2.44
N GLU A 139 -15.13 -14.86 1.81
CA GLU A 139 -14.72 -15.67 0.66
C GLU A 139 -14.42 -14.81 -0.58
N ARG A 140 -15.26 -13.80 -0.83
CA ARG A 140 -15.06 -12.84 -1.93
C ARG A 140 -13.88 -11.93 -1.66
N MET A 141 -13.70 -11.53 -0.41
CA MET A 141 -12.52 -10.79 0.02
C MET A 141 -11.24 -11.62 -0.23
N ALA A 142 -11.20 -12.88 0.18
CA ALA A 142 -10.06 -13.75 -0.08
C ALA A 142 -9.78 -13.91 -1.59
N GLU A 143 -10.82 -14.02 -2.43
CA GLU A 143 -10.68 -14.04 -3.88
C GLU A 143 -10.04 -12.75 -4.43
N ALA A 144 -10.50 -11.58 -3.98
CA ALA A 144 -9.90 -10.32 -4.39
C ALA A 144 -8.41 -10.24 -4.00
N PHE A 145 -8.05 -10.71 -2.80
CA PHE A 145 -6.66 -10.77 -2.34
C PHE A 145 -5.80 -11.80 -3.11
N ARG A 146 -6.39 -12.87 -3.66
CA ARG A 146 -5.68 -13.79 -4.56
C ARG A 146 -5.17 -13.07 -5.81
N GLN A 147 -5.90 -12.06 -6.30
CA GLN A 147 -5.50 -11.29 -7.49
C GLN A 147 -4.14 -10.60 -7.29
N VAL A 148 -3.85 -10.11 -6.08
CA VAL A 148 -2.56 -9.47 -5.73
C VAL A 148 -1.36 -10.40 -5.94
N SER A 149 -1.57 -11.70 -5.76
CA SER A 149 -0.51 -12.72 -5.85
C SER A 149 -0.41 -13.38 -7.22
N GLN A 150 -1.15 -12.89 -8.23
CA GLN A 150 -1.08 -13.46 -9.57
C GLN A 150 0.30 -13.27 -10.19
N THR A 151 0.74 -14.32 -10.86
CA THR A 151 1.97 -14.36 -11.64
C THR A 151 1.66 -14.84 -13.05
N ARG A 152 2.57 -14.54 -13.97
CA ARG A 152 2.56 -15.08 -15.33
C ARG A 152 3.96 -15.48 -15.74
N ARG A 153 4.07 -16.41 -16.69
CA ARG A 153 5.36 -16.78 -17.31
C ARG A 153 5.55 -15.98 -18.59
N VAL A 154 6.73 -15.37 -18.75
CA VAL A 154 7.10 -14.58 -19.93
C VAL A 154 8.48 -15.00 -20.45
N PRO A 155 8.82 -14.77 -21.73
CA PRO A 155 10.18 -15.00 -22.22
C PRO A 155 11.21 -14.22 -21.41
N ALA A 156 12.40 -14.80 -21.21
CA ALA A 156 13.46 -14.19 -20.42
C ALA A 156 13.85 -12.76 -20.86
N GLY A 157 13.77 -12.48 -22.17
CA GLY A 157 14.01 -11.14 -22.72
C GLY A 157 12.98 -10.10 -22.26
N GLU A 158 11.70 -10.48 -22.16
CA GLU A 158 10.65 -9.58 -21.66
C GLU A 158 10.83 -9.32 -20.16
N ALA A 159 11.16 -10.36 -19.38
CA ALA A 159 11.48 -10.20 -17.97
C ALA A 159 12.70 -9.28 -17.73
N GLN A 160 13.72 -9.37 -18.60
CA GLN A 160 14.86 -8.45 -18.63
C GLN A 160 14.46 -7.01 -18.91
N VAL A 161 13.59 -6.78 -19.91
CA VAL A 161 13.09 -5.44 -20.24
C VAL A 161 12.33 -4.83 -19.06
N TYR A 162 11.56 -5.64 -18.32
CA TYR A 162 10.96 -5.18 -17.06
C TYR A 162 11.98 -5.05 -15.92
N GLY A 163 13.23 -5.48 -16.05
CA GLY A 163 14.21 -5.50 -14.97
C GLY A 163 13.82 -6.43 -13.83
N LEU A 164 13.19 -7.56 -14.17
CA LEU A 164 12.78 -8.63 -13.25
C LEU A 164 13.59 -9.92 -13.45
N TRP A 165 14.48 -9.94 -14.45
CA TRP A 165 15.42 -11.01 -14.69
C TRP A 165 16.73 -10.43 -15.20
N ASP A 166 17.84 -10.94 -14.69
CA ASP A 166 19.20 -10.66 -15.14
C ASP A 166 19.94 -12.00 -15.31
N PRO A 167 20.52 -12.31 -16.49
CA PRO A 167 21.34 -13.50 -16.70
C PRO A 167 22.67 -13.48 -15.95
N GLU A 168 23.21 -12.29 -15.63
CA GLU A 168 24.50 -12.14 -14.96
C GLU A 168 24.37 -12.26 -13.43
N ASP A 169 23.16 -12.10 -12.87
CA ASP A 169 22.88 -12.37 -11.46
C ASP A 169 22.63 -13.89 -11.22
N PRO A 170 23.47 -14.57 -10.43
CA PRO A 170 23.32 -16.00 -10.14
C PRO A 170 21.98 -16.36 -9.49
N GLY A 171 21.40 -15.46 -8.68
CA GLY A 171 20.10 -15.68 -8.05
C GLY A 171 18.98 -15.73 -9.08
N SER A 172 18.93 -14.70 -9.93
CA SER A 172 18.00 -14.59 -11.04
C SER A 172 18.16 -15.70 -12.10
N ALA A 173 19.39 -16.11 -12.43
CA ALA A 173 19.64 -17.15 -13.44
C ALA A 173 18.95 -18.48 -13.13
N THR A 174 18.80 -18.82 -11.83
CA THR A 174 18.11 -20.05 -11.39
C THR A 174 16.60 -20.03 -11.58
N SER A 175 16.01 -18.85 -11.84
CA SER A 175 14.57 -18.69 -12.07
C SER A 175 14.14 -19.01 -13.51
N LEU A 176 15.10 -19.21 -14.43
CA LEU A 176 14.83 -19.53 -15.83
C LEU A 176 14.32 -20.98 -15.95
N GLY A 177 13.11 -21.13 -16.50
CA GLY A 177 12.53 -22.44 -16.77
C GLY A 177 13.20 -23.15 -17.95
N PRO A 178 13.00 -24.47 -18.08
CA PRO A 178 13.53 -25.26 -19.20
C PRO A 178 12.94 -24.85 -20.56
N ASP A 179 11.81 -24.15 -20.55
CA ASP A 179 11.12 -23.56 -21.69
C ASP A 179 11.63 -22.16 -22.07
N GLY A 180 12.65 -21.64 -21.37
CA GLY A 180 13.20 -20.31 -21.60
C GLY A 180 12.32 -19.17 -21.07
N THR A 181 11.35 -19.48 -20.19
CA THR A 181 10.46 -18.47 -19.59
C THR A 181 10.76 -18.26 -18.11
N VAL A 182 10.46 -17.07 -17.62
CA VAL A 182 10.62 -16.63 -16.24
C VAL A 182 9.24 -16.28 -15.68
N GLU A 183 9.00 -16.66 -14.43
CA GLU A 183 7.77 -16.28 -13.72
C GLU A 183 7.92 -14.87 -13.13
N ILE A 184 6.98 -13.97 -13.46
CA ILE A 184 6.95 -12.59 -12.99
C ILE A 184 5.60 -12.26 -12.35
N PRO A 185 5.49 -11.24 -11.47
CA PRO A 185 4.21 -10.77 -10.99
C PRO A 185 3.36 -10.19 -12.14
N GLN A 186 2.04 -10.41 -12.06
CA GLN A 186 1.07 -9.78 -12.95
C GLN A 186 0.97 -8.26 -12.72
N TRP A 187 1.31 -7.82 -11.50
CA TRP A 187 1.13 -6.45 -11.02
C TRP A 187 2.45 -5.84 -10.56
N ARG A 188 2.73 -4.61 -11.00
CA ARG A 188 3.87 -3.80 -10.51
C ARG A 188 3.70 -3.43 -9.05
N HIS A 189 2.48 -3.13 -8.62
CA HIS A 189 2.17 -2.66 -7.28
C HIS A 189 0.69 -2.85 -6.94
N ALA A 190 0.38 -3.07 -5.67
CA ALA A 190 -0.99 -3.17 -5.17
C ALA A 190 -1.22 -2.21 -3.99
N ILE A 191 -2.32 -1.45 -4.03
CA ILE A 191 -2.77 -0.61 -2.92
C ILE A 191 -4.11 -1.17 -2.43
N ILE A 192 -4.16 -1.54 -1.16
CA ILE A 192 -5.35 -2.08 -0.53
C ILE A 192 -5.92 -1.01 0.41
N ASN A 193 -7.07 -0.45 0.04
CA ASN A 193 -7.83 0.48 0.86
C ASN A 193 -8.78 -0.32 1.78
N LEU A 194 -8.43 -0.42 3.07
CA LEU A 194 -9.15 -1.22 4.05
C LEU A 194 -9.57 -0.37 5.26
N PRO A 195 -10.87 -0.29 5.60
CA PRO A 195 -11.34 0.43 6.78
C PRO A 195 -11.05 -0.34 8.08
N HIS A 196 -9.78 -0.38 8.48
CA HIS A 196 -9.32 -1.06 9.68
C HIS A 196 -8.99 -0.05 10.80
N PRO A 197 -9.33 -0.31 12.08
CA PRO A 197 -9.02 0.61 13.18
C PRO A 197 -7.54 1.01 13.29
N LEU A 198 -6.60 0.15 12.87
CA LEU A 198 -5.17 0.46 12.87
C LEU A 198 -4.71 1.37 11.73
N LEU A 199 -5.55 1.59 10.72
CA LEU A 199 -5.22 2.39 9.53
C LEU A 199 -5.91 3.76 9.53
N LYS A 200 -6.79 4.02 10.51
CA LYS A 200 -7.53 5.26 10.69
C LYS A 200 -6.71 6.31 11.44
#